data_AF-A0A7M4AQQ1-F1
#
_entry.id   AF-A0A7M4AQQ1-F1
#
_cell.length_a   1.000
_cell.length_b   1.000
_cell.length_c   1.000
_cell.angle_alpha   90.00
_cell.angle_beta   90.00
_cell.angle_gamma   90.00
#
_symmetry.space_group_name_H-M   'P 1'
#
loop_
_entity.id
_entity.type
_entity.pdbx_description
1 polymer ?
#
loop_
_entity_poly.entity_id
_entity_poly.type
_entity_poly.pdbx_seq_one_letter_code
_entity_poly.pdbx_strand_id
1 'polypeptide(L)'
;MAGRAAKLNGVKRMARNVEEPAYTVVDTYASFEVRLYEETIQARVRTDGQHYSNATGGFRRIAGYIFGGNQRNQRIAMTAPVHMWAEDGEHWMAFTMPAALSREQLPAPNDEGVLLVSNLAGH
;
A
#
# COMPACT_ATOMS: atom_id res chain seq x y z
N MET A 1 -16.42 43.24 2.24
CA MET A 1 -14.99 42.92 2.43
C MET A 1 -14.73 41.54 1.84
N ALA A 2 -14.04 41.50 0.71
CA ALA A 2 -13.66 40.28 -0.01
C ALA A 2 -12.38 39.68 0.60
N GLY A 3 -12.22 38.36 0.56
CA GLY A 3 -11.02 37.72 1.09
C GLY A 3 -10.89 36.21 0.87
N ARG A 4 -10.94 35.78 -0.40
CA ARG A 4 -10.31 34.57 -1.01
C ARG A 4 -10.24 33.26 -0.21
N ALA A 5 -10.92 32.25 -0.76
CA ALA A 5 -10.60 30.85 -0.60
C ALA A 5 -9.10 30.56 -0.83
N ALA A 6 -8.44 29.96 0.15
CA ALA A 6 -7.10 29.40 -0.01
C ALA A 6 -7.22 27.94 -0.47
N LYS A 7 -7.13 27.73 -1.79
CA LYS A 7 -6.72 26.43 -2.34
C LYS A 7 -5.28 26.18 -1.88
N LEU A 8 -5.08 25.30 -0.90
CA LEU A 8 -3.75 24.81 -0.54
C LEU A 8 -3.46 23.56 -1.37
N ASN A 9 -2.90 23.80 -2.56
CA ASN A 9 -2.21 22.78 -3.35
C ASN A 9 -0.93 22.36 -2.62
N GLY A 10 -1.02 21.35 -1.76
CA GLY A 10 0.12 20.77 -1.03
C GLY A 10 0.86 19.72 -1.86
N VAL A 11 2.07 20.05 -2.29
CA VAL A 11 3.16 19.17 -2.77
C VAL A 11 2.74 17.95 -3.60
N LYS A 12 2.47 18.17 -4.89
CA LYS A 12 2.36 17.12 -5.91
C LYS A 12 3.76 16.59 -6.28
N ARG A 13 4.37 15.73 -5.46
CA ARG A 13 5.65 15.04 -5.77
C ARG A 13 5.39 13.59 -6.20
N MET A 14 5.69 13.31 -7.47
CA MET A 14 5.83 12.02 -8.16
C MET A 14 4.69 10.96 -8.19
N ALA A 15 3.48 11.22 -7.70
CA ALA A 15 2.32 10.35 -7.95
C ALA A 15 1.24 11.14 -8.67
N ARG A 16 1.12 11.01 -10.00
CA ARG A 16 0.10 11.77 -10.75
C ARG A 16 -1.21 11.01 -11.03
N ASN A 17 -1.33 9.71 -10.76
CA ASN A 17 -2.58 8.92 -10.80
C ASN A 17 -2.31 7.45 -10.34
N VAL A 18 -1.92 7.22 -9.09
CA VAL A 18 -1.97 5.85 -8.51
C VAL A 18 -3.17 5.79 -7.58
N GLU A 19 -3.92 4.71 -7.65
CA GLU A 19 -5.11 4.49 -6.82
C GLU A 19 -4.70 4.49 -5.34
N GLU A 20 -5.52 5.11 -4.48
CA GLU A 20 -5.40 5.02 -3.03
C GLU A 20 -6.66 4.33 -2.48
N PRO A 21 -6.54 3.49 -1.44
CA PRO A 21 -7.69 2.86 -0.81
C PRO A 21 -8.63 3.89 -0.20
N ALA A 22 -9.92 3.59 -0.18
CA ALA A 22 -10.91 4.43 0.48
C ALA A 22 -10.61 4.57 1.98
N TYR A 23 -10.78 5.78 2.50
CA TYR A 23 -10.62 6.07 3.92
C TYR A 23 -11.59 7.16 4.36
N THR A 24 -11.89 7.13 5.66
CA THR A 24 -12.56 8.24 6.36
C THR A 24 -11.57 8.90 7.29
N VAL A 25 -11.53 10.23 7.30
CA VAL A 25 -10.78 10.99 8.31
C VAL A 25 -11.59 10.99 9.60
N VAL A 26 -11.06 10.36 10.65
CA VAL A 26 -11.75 10.24 11.94
C VAL A 26 -11.41 11.41 12.87
N ASP A 27 -10.20 11.96 12.76
CA ASP A 27 -9.77 13.13 13.52
C ASP A 27 -8.78 13.98 12.71
N THR A 28 -8.77 15.28 12.98
CA THR A 28 -7.86 16.24 12.34
C THR A 28 -7.20 17.11 13.39
N TYR A 29 -5.88 17.19 13.30
CA TYR A 29 -5.03 18.03 14.15
C TYR A 29 -4.25 19.02 13.28
N ALA A 30 -3.58 19.98 13.93
CA ALA A 30 -2.86 21.04 13.21
C ALA A 30 -1.74 20.52 12.28
N SER A 31 -1.15 19.36 12.58
CA SER A 31 0.01 18.80 11.85
C SER A 31 -0.23 17.41 11.24
N PHE A 32 -1.33 16.74 11.57
CA PHE A 32 -1.65 15.41 11.07
C PHE A 32 -3.16 15.14 11.13
N GLU A 33 -3.59 14.09 10.44
CA GLU A 33 -4.94 13.56 10.51
C GLU A 33 -4.90 12.06 10.79
N VAL A 34 -5.96 11.56 11.41
CA VAL A 34 -6.13 10.13 11.67
C VAL A 34 -7.09 9.62 10.61
N ARG A 35 -6.65 8.63 9.82
CA ARG A 35 -7.43 8.00 8.76
C ARG A 35 -7.79 6.58 9.14
N LEU A 36 -9.07 6.24 9.00
CA LEU A 36 -9.56 4.87 9.05
C LEU A 36 -9.75 4.37 7.62
N TYR A 37 -8.90 3.45 7.19
CA TYR A 37 -9.00 2.81 5.89
C TYR A 37 -10.09 1.74 5.88
N GLU A 38 -10.71 1.50 4.73
CA GLU A 38 -11.62 0.36 4.55
C GLU A 38 -10.87 -0.97 4.48
N GLU A 39 -11.61 -2.08 4.53
CA GLU A 39 -11.04 -3.42 4.31
C GLU A 39 -10.45 -3.51 2.91
N THR A 40 -9.21 -4.00 2.82
CA THR A 40 -8.48 -4.12 1.56
C THR A 40 -7.71 -5.43 1.50
N ILE A 41 -7.37 -5.85 0.28
CA ILE A 41 -6.44 -6.97 0.10
C ILE A 41 -5.02 -6.38 -0.03
N GLN A 42 -4.07 -6.95 0.69
CA GLN A 42 -2.68 -6.54 0.66
C GLN A 42 -1.77 -7.68 0.20
N ALA A 43 -0.80 -7.35 -0.65
CA ALA A 43 0.37 -8.18 -0.89
C ALA A 43 1.46 -7.77 0.10
N ARG A 44 1.88 -8.70 0.95
CA ARG A 44 2.84 -8.49 2.03
C ARG A 44 4.09 -9.33 1.84
N VAL A 45 5.24 -8.78 2.21
CA VAL A 45 6.50 -9.54 2.31
C VAL A 45 7.20 -9.18 3.60
N ARG A 46 7.86 -10.18 4.19
CA ARG A 46 8.91 -9.92 5.18
C ARG A 46 10.14 -9.36 4.45
N THR A 47 10.65 -8.24 4.93
CA THR A 47 11.92 -7.68 4.52
C THR A 47 12.99 -8.16 5.48
N ASP A 48 13.89 -8.98 4.98
CA ASP A 48 15.08 -9.43 5.67
C ASP A 48 16.02 -8.26 5.91
N GLY A 49 16.22 -7.83 7.17
CA GLY A 49 17.28 -6.89 7.51
C GLY A 49 17.00 -6.01 8.73
N GLN A 50 17.96 -5.95 9.65
CA GLN A 50 18.01 -5.03 10.80
C GLN A 50 18.07 -3.53 10.40
N HIS A 51 18.03 -3.21 9.10
CA HIS A 51 18.23 -1.88 8.56
C HIS A 51 17.24 -1.56 7.43
N TYR A 52 16.70 -0.34 7.45
CA TYR A 52 15.80 0.23 6.44
C TYR A 52 16.31 0.15 4.98
N SER A 53 17.61 -0.06 4.77
CA SER A 53 18.23 -0.24 3.44
C SER A 53 17.63 -1.40 2.64
N ASN A 54 17.06 -2.41 3.31
CA ASN A 54 16.46 -3.58 2.66
C ASN A 54 15.00 -3.38 2.24
N ALA A 55 14.44 -2.17 2.43
CA ALA A 55 13.16 -1.77 1.82
C ALA A 55 13.15 -1.98 0.30
N THR A 56 14.30 -1.81 -0.36
CA THR A 56 14.43 -2.05 -1.81
C THR A 56 14.20 -3.51 -2.19
N GLY A 57 14.60 -4.46 -1.33
CA GLY A 57 14.42 -5.89 -1.56
C GLY A 57 12.94 -6.29 -1.50
N GLY A 58 12.27 -5.91 -0.41
CA GLY A 58 10.83 -6.12 -0.25
C GLY A 58 10.01 -5.50 -1.38
N PHE A 59 10.33 -4.24 -1.73
CA PHE A 59 9.65 -3.53 -2.81
C PHE A 59 9.76 -4.30 -4.13
N ARG A 60 10.96 -4.78 -4.48
CA ARG A 60 11.18 -5.54 -5.73
C ARG A 60 10.40 -6.84 -5.77
N ARG A 61 10.21 -7.52 -4.64
CA ARG A 61 9.44 -8.77 -4.56
C ARG A 61 7.96 -8.52 -4.85
N ILE A 62 7.36 -7.54 -4.18
CA ILE A 62 5.95 -7.17 -4.44
C ILE A 62 5.79 -6.57 -5.83
N ALA A 63 6.74 -5.73 -6.29
CA ALA A 63 6.74 -5.19 -7.65
C ALA A 63 6.79 -6.31 -8.70
N GLY A 64 7.63 -7.33 -8.49
CA GLY A 64 7.69 -8.53 -9.32
C GLY A 64 6.34 -9.22 -9.42
N TYR A 65 5.65 -9.42 -8.30
CA TYR A 65 4.29 -9.97 -8.26
C TYR A 65 3.31 -9.17 -9.12
N ILE A 66 3.19 -7.85 -8.91
CA ILE A 66 2.21 -7.02 -9.64
C ILE A 66 2.56 -6.82 -11.12
N PHE A 67 3.83 -6.98 -11.53
CA PHE A 67 4.24 -6.86 -12.93
C PHE A 67 4.24 -8.17 -13.72
N GLY A 68 3.70 -9.26 -13.15
CA GLY A 68 3.49 -10.53 -13.85
C GLY A 68 4.22 -11.72 -13.22
N GLY A 69 4.93 -11.56 -12.12
CA GLY A 69 5.54 -12.63 -11.32
C GLY A 69 4.51 -13.43 -10.52
N ASN A 70 3.45 -13.89 -11.18
CA ASN A 70 2.34 -14.64 -10.60
C ASN A 70 1.87 -15.72 -11.59
N GLN A 71 1.08 -16.67 -11.11
CA GLN A 71 0.71 -17.88 -11.87
C GLN A 71 -0.08 -17.60 -13.16
N ARG A 72 -0.67 -16.41 -13.32
CA ARG A 72 -1.42 -16.02 -14.51
C ARG A 72 -0.65 -15.04 -15.42
N ASN A 73 0.59 -14.69 -15.09
CA ASN A 73 1.36 -13.61 -15.74
C ASN A 73 0.57 -12.28 -15.84
N GLN A 74 -0.34 -12.05 -14.90
CA GLN A 74 -1.27 -10.93 -14.92
C GLN A 74 -0.56 -9.67 -14.41
N ARG A 75 -0.73 -8.54 -15.10
CA ARG A 75 -0.32 -7.24 -14.58
C ARG A 75 -1.41 -6.65 -13.71
N ILE A 76 -1.03 -6.24 -12.50
CA ILE A 76 -1.89 -5.62 -11.49
C ILE A 76 -1.43 -4.17 -11.35
N ALA A 77 -2.37 -3.24 -11.29
CA ALA A 77 -2.05 -1.83 -11.15
C ALA A 77 -1.39 -1.54 -9.79
N MET A 78 -0.41 -0.65 -9.79
CA MET A 78 0.22 -0.17 -8.55
C MET A 78 -0.72 0.81 -7.84
N THR A 79 -0.79 0.71 -6.52
CA THR A 79 -1.52 1.63 -5.65
C THR A 79 -0.55 2.36 -4.72
N ALA A 80 -1.07 3.37 -4.03
CA ALA A 80 -0.41 4.04 -2.93
C ALA A 80 -1.31 3.98 -1.67
N PRO A 81 -0.76 4.20 -0.47
CA PRO A 81 0.68 4.24 -0.15
C PRO A 81 1.29 2.84 -0.10
N VAL A 82 2.62 2.77 -0.03
CA VAL A 82 3.33 1.56 0.38
C VAL A 82 3.46 1.58 1.90
N HIS A 83 2.98 0.53 2.58
CA HIS A 83 3.08 0.41 4.02
C HIS A 83 4.36 -0.33 4.41
N MET A 84 5.01 0.13 5.48
CA MET A 84 6.13 -0.56 6.12
C MET A 84 5.98 -0.48 7.63
N TRP A 85 6.20 -1.58 8.34
CA TRP A 85 6.16 -1.63 9.81
C TRP A 85 7.14 -2.68 10.34
N ALA A 86 7.33 -2.70 11.66
CA ALA A 86 8.06 -3.74 12.36
C ALA A 86 7.14 -4.43 13.36
N GLU A 87 7.19 -5.75 13.42
CA GLU A 87 6.35 -6.61 14.26
C GLU A 87 7.16 -7.84 14.67
N ASP A 88 7.18 -8.18 15.96
CA ASP A 88 7.93 -9.32 16.51
C ASP A 88 9.42 -9.41 16.11
N GLY A 89 10.07 -8.26 15.94
CA GLY A 89 11.48 -8.18 15.50
C GLY A 89 11.68 -8.41 14.00
N GLU A 90 10.60 -8.52 13.23
CA GLU A 90 10.61 -8.63 11.78
C GLU A 90 10.13 -7.34 11.12
N HIS A 91 10.68 -7.02 9.96
CA HIS A 91 10.25 -5.90 9.16
C HIS A 91 9.33 -6.37 8.03
N TRP A 92 8.25 -5.62 7.81
CA TRP A 92 7.24 -5.94 6.83
C TRP A 92 7.03 -4.80 5.85
N MET A 93 6.66 -5.16 4.64
CA MET A 93 6.20 -4.23 3.61
C MET A 93 4.90 -4.74 3.00
N ALA A 94 3.96 -3.84 2.72
CA ALA A 94 2.71 -4.16 2.06
C ALA A 94 2.33 -3.17 0.97
N PHE A 95 1.82 -3.69 -0.16
CA PHE A 95 1.10 -2.92 -1.16
C PHE A 95 -0.37 -3.29 -1.10
N THR A 96 -1.24 -2.28 -1.17
CA THR A 96 -2.68 -2.50 -1.30
C THR A 96 -3.02 -2.90 -2.73
N MET A 97 -3.89 -3.90 -2.91
CA MET A 97 -4.35 -4.31 -4.23
C MET A 97 -5.47 -3.36 -4.72
N PRO A 98 -5.58 -3.13 -6.04
CA PRO A 98 -6.66 -2.30 -6.59
C PRO A 98 -8.04 -2.78 -6.15
N ALA A 99 -8.92 -1.86 -5.74
CA ALA A 99 -10.24 -2.15 -5.19
C ALA A 99 -11.17 -2.86 -6.19
N ALA A 100 -10.89 -2.75 -7.49
CA ALA A 100 -11.63 -3.45 -8.54
C ALA A 100 -11.36 -4.97 -8.59
N LEU A 101 -10.35 -5.48 -7.88
CA LEU A 101 -9.96 -6.89 -7.89
C LEU A 101 -10.38 -7.59 -6.59
N SER A 102 -11.16 -8.65 -6.72
CA SER A 102 -11.47 -9.57 -5.62
C SER A 102 -10.33 -10.55 -5.35
N ARG A 103 -10.39 -11.27 -4.23
CA ARG A 103 -9.36 -12.24 -3.81
C ARG A 103 -9.15 -13.37 -4.83
N GLU A 104 -10.20 -13.78 -5.52
CA GLU A 104 -10.22 -14.84 -6.52
C GLU A 104 -9.65 -14.37 -7.87
N GLN A 105 -9.78 -13.06 -8.14
CA GLN A 105 -9.21 -12.42 -9.33
C GLN A 105 -7.70 -12.19 -9.20
N LEU A 106 -7.20 -12.09 -7.96
CA LEU A 106 -5.77 -11.98 -7.69
C LEU A 106 -5.07 -13.34 -7.86
N PRO A 107 -4.14 -13.48 -8.82
CA PRO A 107 -3.40 -14.72 -9.02
C PRO A 107 -2.47 -14.99 -7.84
N ALA A 108 -2.20 -16.27 -7.57
CA ALA A 108 -1.17 -16.66 -6.61
C ALA A 108 0.21 -16.17 -7.08
N PRO A 109 1.04 -15.61 -6.18
CA PRO A 109 2.41 -15.23 -6.51
C PRO A 109 3.28 -16.45 -6.88
N ASN A 110 4.30 -16.22 -7.69
CA ASN A 110 5.34 -17.25 -7.94
C ASN A 110 6.40 -17.25 -6.82
N ASP A 111 6.57 -16.13 -6.12
CA ASP A 111 7.41 -16.00 -4.93
C ASP A 111 6.56 -16.38 -3.69
N GLU A 112 6.86 -17.52 -3.08
CA GLU A 112 6.14 -18.06 -1.92
C GLU A 112 6.19 -17.14 -0.69
N GLY A 113 7.14 -16.21 -0.61
CA GLY A 113 7.20 -15.25 0.49
C GLY A 113 6.38 -13.96 0.25
N VAL A 114 5.67 -13.86 -0.88
CA VAL A 114 4.63 -12.84 -1.09
C VAL A 114 3.30 -13.41 -0.60
N LEU A 115 2.77 -12.82 0.46
CA LEU A 115 1.52 -13.24 1.09
C LEU A 115 0.38 -12.32 0.68
N LEU A 116 -0.77 -12.89 0.31
CA LEU A 116 -1.99 -12.15 0.03
C LEU A 116 -2.95 -12.28 1.21
N VAL A 117 -3.19 -11.16 1.91
CA VAL A 117 -4.01 -11.12 3.12
C VAL A 117 -5.13 -10.08 3.01
N SER A 118 -6.27 -10.36 3.61
CA SER A 118 -7.30 -9.34 3.85
C SER A 118 -6.90 -8.55 5.09
N ASN A 119 -6.81 -7.23 4.97
CA ASN A 119 -6.55 -6.34 6.09
C ASN A 119 -7.87 -5.72 6.53
N LEU A 120 -8.43 -6.23 7.62
CA LEU A 120 -9.48 -5.55 8.38
C LEU A 120 -8.84 -4.36 9.09
N ALA A 121 -9.39 -3.17 8.89
CA ALA A 121 -8.92 -2.01 9.63
C ALA A 121 -9.32 -2.13 11.10
N GLY A 122 -8.33 -2.09 11.99
CA GLY A 122 -8.51 -1.89 13.42
C GLY A 122 -8.47 -3.16 14.27
N HIS A 123 -7.27 -3.52 14.74
CA HIS A 123 -7.04 -4.08 16.07
C HIS A 123 -5.78 -3.47 16.65
#